data_AF-A0AAU8DSB0-F1
#
_entry.id   AF-A0AAU8DSB0-F1
#
_cell.length_a   1.000
_cell.length_b   1.000
_cell.length_c   1.000
_cell.angle_alpha   90.00
_cell.angle_beta   90.00
_cell.angle_gamma   90.00
#
_symmetry.space_group_name_H-M   'P 1'
#
loop_
_entity.id
_entity.type
_entity.pdbx_description
1 polymer ?
#
loop_
_entity_poly.entity_id
_entity_poly.type
_entity_poly.pdbx_seq_one_letter_code
_entity_poly.pdbx_strand_id
1 'polypeptide(L)'
;MAAHATTRRRLTPSLLAALTAWVLGLGVAALPAAADPWPSAPSGAVSAAAVTAAAIDAAVTPSSPPSKIKALQWLLTHRSIATTADGVYGAGTTANVKTFQSQQGLTADGQAGPNTLGALVVLTQQGQSGANVRAVQELLAGAGQSVGVDGEFGAGTATAVRSFQASAGLGQDGVVGPQTWAALFNAAAGGGGGNCDAVSGGVPLSETALATNGIRVHTCFLSRTNAMVAAAAADGVTLSANSAWRSRDEQIALRRQNCGPTDYDIYTKPSGQCSPPTAIPGTSNHETGLAVDFANAQVGGAVNNWLRAHAAAYHYSNLPSESWHWSWNGR
;
A
#
# COMPACT_ATOMS: atom_id res chain seq x y z
N MET A 1 -12.33 -66.41 41.28
CA MET A 1 -13.01 -65.10 41.18
C MET A 1 -12.29 -64.14 42.10
N ALA A 2 -11.55 -63.19 41.54
CA ALA A 2 -10.67 -62.28 42.26
C ALA A 2 -11.40 -60.96 42.57
N ALA A 3 -11.43 -60.58 43.84
CA ALA A 3 -11.64 -59.20 44.28
C ALA A 3 -11.19 -59.12 45.74
N HIS A 4 -10.19 -58.32 46.06
CA HIS A 4 -10.04 -57.67 47.36
C HIS A 4 -9.18 -56.41 47.18
N ALA A 5 -9.88 -55.29 47.08
CA ALA A 5 -9.32 -53.97 47.36
C ALA A 5 -9.48 -53.70 48.86
N THR A 6 -8.47 -53.16 49.53
CA THR A 6 -8.68 -52.16 50.60
C THR A 6 -7.37 -51.51 51.09
N THR A 7 -7.24 -50.21 50.78
CA THR A 7 -7.04 -49.09 51.74
C THR A 7 -5.97 -49.17 52.85
N ARG A 8 -5.03 -48.20 52.90
CA ARG A 8 -5.09 -46.98 53.77
C ARG A 8 -3.74 -46.24 53.92
N ARG A 9 -3.91 -44.90 53.95
CA ARG A 9 -3.25 -43.87 54.80
C ARG A 9 -1.82 -43.39 54.52
N ARG A 10 -1.80 -42.10 54.13
CA ARG A 10 -1.08 -40.94 54.71
C ARG A 10 0.27 -41.20 55.38
N LEU A 11 1.26 -40.35 55.04
CA LEU A 11 2.07 -39.55 55.97
C LEU A 11 2.98 -38.60 55.17
N THR A 12 2.85 -37.29 55.39
CA THR A 12 3.94 -36.31 55.24
C THR A 12 4.67 -36.24 56.59
N PRO A 13 5.98 -35.99 56.62
CA PRO A 13 6.41 -34.61 56.92
C PRO A 13 7.71 -34.16 56.22
N SER A 14 7.82 -32.83 56.21
CA SER A 14 8.91 -31.97 55.79
C SER A 14 10.31 -32.37 56.26
N LEU A 15 11.30 -32.16 55.40
CA LEU A 15 12.69 -31.91 55.80
C LEU A 15 13.27 -30.79 54.92
N LEU A 16 13.50 -29.64 55.55
CA LEU A 16 14.38 -28.58 55.07
C LEU A 16 15.79 -29.15 54.94
N ALA A 17 16.40 -29.02 53.76
CA ALA A 17 17.84 -29.18 53.58
C ALA A 17 18.43 -27.81 53.23
N ALA A 18 19.18 -27.25 54.17
CA ALA A 18 20.06 -26.11 53.93
C ALA A 18 21.33 -26.61 53.23
N LEU A 19 21.64 -26.05 52.06
CA LEU A 19 22.91 -26.22 51.37
C LEU A 19 23.51 -24.84 51.11
N THR A 20 24.52 -24.48 51.90
CA THR A 20 25.40 -23.35 51.66
C THR A 20 26.43 -23.74 50.59
N ALA A 21 26.27 -23.21 49.38
CA ALA A 21 27.26 -23.32 48.32
C ALA A 21 28.06 -22.02 48.21
N TRP A 22 29.35 -22.10 48.56
CA TRP A 22 30.36 -21.13 48.18
C TRP A 22 30.63 -21.24 46.68
N VAL A 23 30.48 -20.14 45.93
CA VAL A 23 31.05 -20.01 44.59
C VAL A 23 31.96 -18.79 44.57
N LEU A 24 33.20 -19.07 44.19
CA LEU A 24 34.35 -18.19 44.09
C LEU A 24 34.08 -16.99 43.18
N GLY A 25 34.45 -15.80 43.65
CA GLY A 25 34.54 -14.60 42.83
C GLY A 25 35.69 -14.72 41.84
N LEU A 26 35.37 -14.83 40.55
CA LEU A 26 36.30 -14.52 39.47
C LEU A 26 36.07 -13.07 39.08
N GLY A 27 37.02 -12.21 39.46
CA GLY A 27 37.08 -10.83 39.01
C GLY A 27 37.32 -10.78 37.51
N VAL A 28 36.36 -10.26 36.75
CA VAL A 28 36.58 -9.86 35.37
C VAL A 28 37.23 -8.49 35.40
N ALA A 29 38.55 -8.45 35.17
CA ALA A 29 39.25 -7.21 34.89
C ALA A 29 38.70 -6.63 33.57
N ALA A 30 38.04 -5.48 33.65
CA ALA A 30 37.61 -4.73 32.48
C ALA A 30 38.87 -4.24 31.74
N LEU A 31 39.03 -4.70 30.49
CA LEU A 31 39.95 -4.08 29.54
C LEU A 31 39.42 -2.66 29.21
N PRO A 32 40.28 -1.64 29.10
CA PRO A 32 39.84 -0.33 28.64
C PRO A 32 39.42 -0.42 27.17
N ALA A 33 38.19 -0.01 26.87
CA ALA A 33 37.72 0.17 25.51
C ALA A 33 38.59 1.20 24.80
N ALA A 34 39.13 0.83 23.64
CA ALA A 34 39.77 1.77 22.73
C ALA A 34 38.72 2.81 22.29
N ALA A 35 39.09 4.09 22.39
CA ALA A 35 38.26 5.19 21.92
C ALA A 35 38.20 5.18 20.39
N ASP A 36 37.01 4.99 19.82
CA ASP A 36 36.77 5.24 18.40
C ASP A 36 36.71 6.76 18.13
N PRO A 37 37.45 7.28 17.13
CA PRO A 37 37.46 8.69 16.80
C PRO A 37 36.40 8.99 15.73
N TRP A 38 35.13 9.14 16.13
CA TRP A 38 34.10 9.78 15.29
C TRP A 38 33.29 10.78 16.12
N PRO A 39 33.00 11.97 15.58
CA PRO A 39 32.35 13.05 16.33
C PRO A 39 30.93 12.64 16.74
N SER A 40 30.62 12.86 18.01
CA SER A 40 29.31 12.60 18.62
C SER A 40 28.21 13.31 17.83
N ALA A 41 27.22 12.53 17.37
CA ALA A 41 25.96 13.07 16.87
C ALA A 41 25.27 13.87 17.99
N PRO A 42 24.60 15.00 17.68
CA PRO A 42 23.92 15.79 18.70
C PRO A 42 22.80 14.97 19.34
N SER A 43 22.79 15.00 20.67
CA SER A 43 21.85 14.38 21.58
C SER A 43 20.44 14.97 21.42
N GLY A 44 19.72 14.51 20.41
CA GLY A 44 18.27 14.62 20.31
C GLY A 44 17.67 13.22 20.37
N ALA A 45 17.57 12.67 21.58
CA ALA A 45 16.84 11.42 21.80
C ALA A 45 15.35 11.64 21.49
N VAL A 46 14.94 11.35 20.25
CA VAL A 46 13.55 10.99 20.00
C VAL A 46 13.34 9.65 20.69
N SER A 47 12.65 9.69 21.83
CA SER A 47 12.12 8.49 22.47
C SER A 47 11.40 7.67 21.40
N ALA A 48 11.66 6.36 21.37
CA ALA A 48 10.90 5.39 20.59
C ALA A 48 9.45 5.41 21.08
N ALA A 49 8.68 6.40 20.64
CA ALA A 49 7.25 6.42 20.86
C ALA A 49 6.71 5.16 20.20
N ALA A 50 6.18 4.25 21.03
CA ALA A 50 5.43 3.10 20.56
C ALA A 50 4.42 3.58 19.52
N VAL A 51 4.17 2.79 18.47
CA VAL A 51 2.97 3.00 17.66
C VAL A 51 1.80 2.93 18.63
N THR A 52 1.21 4.06 19.00
CA THR A 52 -0.11 4.01 19.60
C THR A 52 -1.05 3.53 18.52
N ALA A 53 -1.98 2.63 18.85
CA ALA A 53 -3.01 2.16 17.93
C ALA A 53 -3.72 3.31 17.17
N ALA A 54 -3.72 4.53 17.73
CA ALA A 54 -4.23 5.73 17.09
C ALA A 54 -3.49 6.20 15.82
N ALA A 55 -2.30 5.68 15.49
CA ALA A 55 -1.50 6.17 14.33
C ALA A 55 -1.76 5.40 13.01
N ILE A 56 -2.23 4.15 13.09
CA ILE A 56 -2.58 3.35 11.92
C ILE A 56 -4.10 3.45 11.73
N ASP A 57 -4.57 4.44 10.98
CA ASP A 57 -6.02 4.70 10.83
C ASP A 57 -6.71 3.64 9.96
N ALA A 58 -5.98 3.02 9.05
CA ALA A 58 -6.51 2.03 8.12
C ALA A 58 -6.28 0.58 8.58
N ALA A 59 -7.31 -0.06 9.11
CA ALA A 59 -7.35 -1.51 9.25
C ALA A 59 -7.10 -2.19 7.87
N VAL A 60 -6.40 -3.32 7.87
CA VAL A 60 -6.34 -4.17 6.67
C VAL A 60 -7.54 -5.11 6.70
N THR A 61 -8.40 -4.96 5.71
CA THR A 61 -9.67 -5.67 5.53
C THR A 61 -9.66 -6.47 4.23
N PRO A 62 -10.67 -7.32 3.98
CA PRO A 62 -10.80 -8.01 2.70
C PRO A 62 -10.96 -7.12 1.46
N SER A 63 -11.35 -5.86 1.63
CA SER A 63 -11.41 -4.87 0.56
C SER A 63 -10.12 -4.05 0.42
N SER A 64 -9.12 -4.30 1.25
CA SER A 64 -7.85 -3.56 1.18
C SER A 64 -7.06 -3.89 -0.08
N PRO A 65 -6.19 -2.98 -0.54
CA PRO A 65 -5.34 -3.23 -1.70
C PRO A 65 -4.44 -4.47 -1.52
N PRO A 66 -4.12 -5.21 -2.61
CA PRO A 66 -3.25 -6.38 -2.54
C PRO A 66 -1.88 -6.11 -1.90
N SER A 67 -1.29 -4.93 -2.10
CA SER A 67 -0.03 -4.54 -1.44
C SER A 67 -0.13 -4.52 0.09
N LYS A 68 -1.22 -3.96 0.64
CA LYS A 68 -1.47 -4.00 2.10
C LYS A 68 -1.71 -5.43 2.59
N ILE A 69 -2.46 -6.23 1.83
CA ILE A 69 -2.75 -7.62 2.20
C ILE A 69 -1.46 -8.47 2.17
N LYS A 70 -0.63 -8.33 1.12
CA LYS A 70 0.67 -9.00 1.05
C LYS A 70 1.60 -8.56 2.17
N ALA A 71 1.65 -7.26 2.48
CA ALA A 71 2.43 -6.78 3.61
C ALA A 71 1.97 -7.39 4.95
N LEU A 72 0.67 -7.48 5.19
CA LEU A 72 0.11 -8.20 6.34
C LEU A 72 0.53 -9.68 6.34
N GLN A 73 0.42 -10.37 5.21
CA GLN A 73 0.80 -11.78 5.07
C GLN A 73 2.30 -11.99 5.33
N TRP A 74 3.15 -11.12 4.81
CA TRP A 74 4.59 -11.14 5.09
C TRP A 74 4.91 -10.86 6.56
N LEU A 75 4.20 -9.93 7.22
CA LEU A 75 4.37 -9.70 8.66
C LEU A 75 3.92 -10.90 9.50
N LEU A 76 2.82 -11.56 9.13
CA LEU A 76 2.40 -12.82 9.77
C LEU A 76 3.49 -13.91 9.64
N THR A 77 4.09 -14.02 8.45
CA THR A 77 5.20 -14.95 8.19
C THR A 77 6.41 -14.63 9.06
N HIS A 78 6.76 -13.34 9.22
CA HIS A 78 7.82 -12.90 10.13
C HIS A 78 7.54 -13.30 11.59
N ARG A 79 6.26 -13.35 11.98
CA ARG A 79 5.80 -13.87 13.29
C ARG A 79 5.68 -15.39 13.34
N SER A 80 6.26 -16.10 12.38
CA SER A 80 6.22 -17.57 12.27
C SER A 80 4.81 -18.15 12.12
N ILE A 81 3.88 -17.36 11.56
CA ILE A 81 2.54 -17.81 11.17
C ILE A 81 2.56 -17.99 9.65
N ALA A 82 2.64 -19.24 9.21
CA ALA A 82 2.76 -19.59 7.81
C ALA A 82 1.55 -19.08 6.99
N THR A 83 1.83 -18.36 5.92
CA THR A 83 0.82 -17.85 4.99
C THR A 83 1.43 -17.68 3.60
N THR A 84 0.59 -17.67 2.59
CA THR A 84 0.98 -17.31 1.22
C THR A 84 0.73 -15.82 1.05
N ALA A 85 1.74 -15.06 0.63
CA ALA A 85 1.60 -13.64 0.32
C ALA A 85 0.96 -13.41 -1.07
N ASP A 86 -0.27 -13.89 -1.24
CA ASP A 86 -1.03 -13.83 -2.50
C ASP A 86 -1.79 -12.49 -2.68
N GLY A 87 -1.89 -11.67 -1.63
CA GLY A 87 -2.65 -10.44 -1.64
C GLY A 87 -4.15 -10.62 -1.48
N VAL A 88 -4.60 -11.80 -1.02
CA VAL A 88 -6.01 -12.12 -0.77
C VAL A 88 -6.28 -12.31 0.72
N TYR A 89 -7.18 -11.51 1.28
CA TYR A 89 -7.62 -11.66 2.67
C TYR A 89 -8.76 -12.70 2.75
N GLY A 90 -8.43 -13.94 2.40
CA GLY A 90 -9.36 -15.07 2.45
C GLY A 90 -9.47 -15.70 3.84
N ALA A 91 -10.18 -16.83 3.91
CA ALA A 91 -10.37 -17.58 5.16
C ALA A 91 -9.04 -17.97 5.86
N GLY A 92 -7.99 -18.29 5.08
CA GLY A 92 -6.65 -18.58 5.60
C GLY A 92 -6.01 -17.36 6.28
N THR A 93 -6.03 -16.21 5.62
CA THR A 93 -5.52 -14.94 6.20
C THR A 93 -6.31 -14.56 7.45
N THR A 94 -7.65 -14.68 7.44
CA THR A 94 -8.50 -14.45 8.62
C THR A 94 -8.14 -15.37 9.78
N ALA A 95 -7.93 -16.67 9.54
CA ALA A 95 -7.54 -17.63 10.58
C ALA A 95 -6.14 -17.32 11.14
N ASN A 96 -5.20 -16.90 10.30
CA ASN A 96 -3.85 -16.53 10.71
C ASN A 96 -3.85 -15.25 11.54
N VAL A 97 -4.66 -14.25 11.19
CA VAL A 97 -4.84 -13.04 12.00
C VAL A 97 -5.43 -13.38 13.37
N LYS A 98 -6.44 -14.25 13.45
CA LYS A 98 -6.99 -14.73 14.73
C LYS A 98 -5.94 -15.46 15.57
N THR A 99 -5.10 -16.28 14.94
CA THR A 99 -3.99 -16.97 15.61
C THR A 99 -3.03 -15.96 16.21
N PHE A 100 -2.60 -14.97 15.43
CA PHE A 100 -1.72 -13.90 15.90
C PHE A 100 -2.35 -13.11 17.05
N GLN A 101 -3.60 -12.66 16.88
CA GLN A 101 -4.33 -11.92 17.91
C GLN A 101 -4.40 -12.70 19.22
N SER A 102 -4.71 -14.00 19.16
CA SER A 102 -4.73 -14.88 20.34
C SER A 102 -3.36 -14.98 21.01
N GLN A 103 -2.28 -15.10 20.24
CA GLN A 103 -0.91 -15.13 20.77
C GLN A 103 -0.50 -13.82 21.44
N GLN A 104 -1.04 -12.69 20.99
CA GLN A 104 -0.76 -11.36 21.56
C GLN A 104 -1.74 -10.94 22.66
N GLY A 105 -2.73 -11.77 23.01
CA GLY A 105 -3.77 -11.41 23.98
C GLY A 105 -4.73 -10.32 23.48
N LEU A 106 -4.88 -10.18 22.17
CA LEU A 106 -5.84 -9.27 21.51
C LEU A 106 -7.17 -10.00 21.25
N THR A 107 -8.22 -9.23 20.96
CA THR A 107 -9.49 -9.78 20.47
C THR A 107 -9.27 -10.54 19.15
N ALA A 108 -9.56 -11.85 19.14
CA ALA A 108 -9.38 -12.72 17.97
C ALA A 108 -10.56 -12.62 16.97
N ASP A 109 -10.83 -11.41 16.47
CA ASP A 109 -11.91 -11.12 15.52
C ASP A 109 -11.53 -11.41 14.06
N GLY A 110 -10.24 -11.59 13.77
CA GLY A 110 -9.72 -11.84 12.43
C GLY A 110 -9.63 -10.59 11.56
N GLN A 111 -9.77 -9.39 12.15
CA GLN A 111 -9.58 -8.11 11.49
C GLN A 111 -8.22 -7.53 11.89
N ALA A 112 -7.36 -7.25 10.91
CA ALA A 112 -6.07 -6.61 11.18
C ALA A 112 -6.25 -5.10 11.38
N GLY A 113 -6.89 -4.73 12.50
CA GLY A 113 -7.07 -3.35 12.94
C GLY A 113 -5.81 -2.74 13.55
N PRO A 114 -5.89 -1.49 14.04
CA PRO A 114 -4.70 -0.74 14.44
C PRO A 114 -3.90 -1.39 15.59
N ASN A 115 -4.59 -2.00 16.56
CA ASN A 115 -3.95 -2.77 17.63
C ASN A 115 -3.18 -3.99 17.08
N THR A 116 -3.78 -4.71 16.13
CA THR A 116 -3.16 -5.88 15.50
C THR A 116 -1.96 -5.48 14.65
N LEU A 117 -2.08 -4.43 13.83
CA LEU A 117 -0.99 -3.93 13.00
C LEU A 117 0.16 -3.36 13.84
N GLY A 118 -0.14 -2.59 14.89
CA GLY A 118 0.86 -2.09 15.83
C GLY A 118 1.64 -3.20 16.53
N ALA A 119 0.98 -4.32 16.84
CA ALA A 119 1.64 -5.51 17.40
C ALA A 119 2.44 -6.31 16.35
N LEU A 120 2.06 -6.26 15.07
CA LEU A 120 2.72 -6.99 13.98
C LEU A 120 4.03 -6.35 13.52
N VAL A 121 4.03 -5.01 13.38
CA VAL A 121 5.16 -4.28 12.81
C VAL A 121 6.42 -4.40 13.65
N VAL A 122 7.57 -4.21 13.00
CA VAL A 122 8.90 -4.37 13.60
C VAL A 122 9.85 -3.36 12.98
N LEU A 123 10.78 -2.82 13.78
CA LEU A 123 11.82 -1.91 13.28
C LEU A 123 12.57 -2.58 12.13
N THR A 124 12.52 -1.96 10.95
CA THR A 124 13.08 -2.54 9.73
C THR A 124 14.02 -1.52 9.07
N GLN A 125 15.27 -1.92 8.80
CA GLN A 125 16.32 -1.00 8.37
C GLN A 125 17.35 -1.67 7.45
N GLN A 126 18.21 -0.86 6.83
CA GLN A 126 19.24 -1.32 5.90
C GLN A 126 20.13 -2.42 6.49
N GLY A 127 20.45 -3.42 5.66
CA GLY A 127 21.23 -4.59 6.03
C GLY A 127 20.39 -5.77 6.55
N GLN A 128 19.10 -5.57 6.81
CA GLN A 128 18.19 -6.67 7.14
C GLN A 128 17.66 -7.37 5.89
N SER A 129 17.18 -8.60 6.08
CA SER A 129 16.53 -9.39 5.04
C SER A 129 15.36 -10.21 5.59
N GLY A 130 14.44 -10.61 4.72
CA GLY A 130 13.35 -11.54 5.05
C GLY A 130 11.96 -10.93 4.92
N ALA A 131 10.98 -11.57 5.58
CA ALA A 131 9.57 -11.27 5.39
C ALA A 131 9.18 -9.84 5.84
N ASN A 132 9.77 -9.31 6.91
CA ASN A 132 9.55 -7.92 7.33
C ASN A 132 10.00 -6.93 6.24
N VAL A 133 11.12 -7.21 5.56
CA VAL A 133 11.60 -6.37 4.45
C VAL A 133 10.68 -6.45 3.24
N ARG A 134 10.18 -7.65 2.89
CA ARG A 134 9.18 -7.81 1.83
C ARG A 134 7.92 -7.01 2.14
N ALA A 135 7.47 -7.01 3.39
CA ALA A 135 6.32 -6.20 3.81
C ALA A 135 6.57 -4.69 3.60
N VAL A 136 7.76 -4.18 3.93
CA VAL A 136 8.15 -2.79 3.66
C VAL A 136 8.11 -2.51 2.15
N GLN A 137 8.71 -3.38 1.34
CA GLN A 137 8.80 -3.20 -0.12
C GLN A 137 7.42 -3.23 -0.78
N GLU A 138 6.51 -4.12 -0.35
CA GLU A 138 5.12 -4.16 -0.84
C GLU A 138 4.37 -2.86 -0.53
N LEU A 139 4.52 -2.32 0.68
CA LEU A 139 3.89 -1.04 1.04
C LEU A 139 4.52 0.15 0.31
N LEU A 140 5.85 0.17 0.15
CA LEU A 140 6.54 1.21 -0.62
C LEU A 140 6.09 1.21 -2.08
N ALA A 141 6.04 0.04 -2.71
CA ALA A 141 5.52 -0.11 -4.07
C ALA A 141 4.03 0.31 -4.15
N GLY A 142 3.24 -0.09 -3.14
CA GLY A 142 1.84 0.33 -2.99
C GLY A 142 1.66 1.84 -2.76
N ALA A 143 2.65 2.52 -2.20
CA ALA A 143 2.72 3.96 -2.02
C ALA A 143 3.39 4.69 -3.20
N GLY A 144 3.64 4.00 -4.32
CA GLY A 144 4.15 4.57 -5.56
C GLY A 144 5.68 4.72 -5.63
N GLN A 145 6.43 4.19 -4.68
CA GLN A 145 7.90 4.18 -4.74
C GLN A 145 8.40 3.09 -5.70
N SER A 146 9.47 3.39 -6.45
CA SER A 146 10.13 2.39 -7.29
C SER A 146 11.05 1.51 -6.43
N VAL A 147 10.62 0.28 -6.14
CA VAL A 147 11.40 -0.70 -5.37
C VAL A 147 11.02 -2.12 -5.79
N GLY A 148 12.00 -3.02 -5.84
CA GLY A 148 11.76 -4.45 -6.02
C GLY A 148 11.36 -5.13 -4.70
N VAL A 149 10.57 -6.21 -4.77
CA VAL A 149 10.19 -7.03 -3.61
C VAL A 149 11.06 -8.30 -3.55
N ASP A 150 12.34 -8.12 -3.26
CA ASP A 150 13.32 -9.22 -3.14
C ASP A 150 13.46 -9.72 -1.69
N GLY A 151 13.06 -8.92 -0.71
CA GLY A 151 13.25 -9.17 0.71
C GLY A 151 14.62 -8.77 1.23
N GLU A 152 15.38 -7.96 0.49
CA GLU A 152 16.67 -7.41 0.90
C GLU A 152 16.58 -5.90 1.13
N PHE A 153 16.96 -5.46 2.33
CA PHE A 153 16.99 -4.04 2.65
C PHE A 153 18.35 -3.47 2.23
N GLY A 154 18.58 -3.44 0.92
CA GLY A 154 19.75 -2.83 0.30
C GLY A 154 19.64 -1.31 0.14
N ALA A 155 20.59 -0.73 -0.60
CA ALA A 155 20.64 0.71 -0.86
C ALA A 155 19.41 1.23 -1.64
N GLY A 156 18.83 0.41 -2.54
CA GLY A 156 17.61 0.74 -3.26
C GLY A 156 16.41 0.91 -2.32
N THR A 157 16.17 -0.07 -1.45
CA THR A 157 15.13 0.00 -0.41
C THR A 157 15.34 1.19 0.53
N ALA A 158 16.57 1.45 0.97
CA ALA A 158 16.89 2.61 1.83
C ALA A 158 16.60 3.95 1.15
N THR A 159 16.87 4.05 -0.16
CA THR A 159 16.55 5.24 -0.94
C THR A 159 15.04 5.43 -1.07
N ALA A 160 14.31 4.36 -1.37
CA ALA A 160 12.84 4.39 -1.45
C ALA A 160 12.18 4.77 -0.11
N VAL A 161 12.71 4.28 1.02
CA VAL A 161 12.22 4.66 2.36
C VAL A 161 12.45 6.15 2.62
N ARG A 162 13.64 6.68 2.35
CA ARG A 162 13.91 8.12 2.53
C ARG A 162 13.02 8.99 1.64
N SER A 163 12.83 8.61 0.37
CA SER A 163 11.91 9.29 -0.55
C SER A 163 10.47 9.27 -0.04
N PHE A 164 10.01 8.11 0.45
CA PHE A 164 8.69 7.99 1.06
C PHE A 164 8.55 8.88 2.30
N GLN A 165 9.52 8.81 3.23
CA GLN A 165 9.55 9.64 4.43
C GLN A 165 9.48 11.13 4.08
N ALA A 166 10.25 11.58 3.08
CA ALA A 166 10.19 12.94 2.58
C ALA A 166 8.78 13.32 2.11
N SER A 167 8.17 12.47 1.27
CA SER A 167 6.81 12.71 0.75
C SER A 167 5.72 12.68 1.83
N ALA A 168 5.97 11.97 2.93
CA ALA A 168 5.05 11.85 4.07
C ALA A 168 5.31 12.88 5.18
N GLY A 169 6.29 13.79 5.01
CA GLY A 169 6.64 14.79 6.02
C GLY A 169 7.32 14.20 7.27
N LEU A 170 7.97 13.05 7.15
CA LEU A 170 8.69 12.36 8.21
C LEU A 170 10.19 12.66 8.16
N GLY A 171 10.90 12.38 9.26
CA GLY A 171 12.37 12.36 9.27
C GLY A 171 12.91 11.34 8.27
N GLN A 172 13.84 11.76 7.40
CA GLN A 172 14.41 10.95 6.31
C GLN A 172 15.60 10.10 6.77
N ASP A 173 15.44 9.39 7.88
CA ASP A 173 16.49 8.56 8.47
C ASP A 173 16.72 7.23 7.72
N GLY A 174 15.82 6.85 6.80
CA GLY A 174 15.87 5.59 6.07
C GLY A 174 15.49 4.38 6.91
N VAL A 175 14.92 4.60 8.10
CA VAL A 175 14.52 3.55 9.05
C VAL A 175 12.99 3.43 9.08
N VAL A 176 12.49 2.21 8.91
CA VAL A 176 11.06 1.93 9.00
C VAL A 176 10.70 1.61 10.45
N GLY A 177 10.57 2.69 11.22
CA GLY A 177 10.05 2.66 12.58
C GLY A 177 8.52 2.78 12.66
N PRO A 178 7.97 2.82 13.88
CA PRO A 178 6.55 3.01 14.17
C PRO A 178 5.79 3.99 13.26
N GLN A 179 6.29 5.21 13.14
CA GLN A 179 5.65 6.28 12.37
C GLN A 179 5.71 6.01 10.86
N THR A 180 6.85 5.53 10.37
CA THR A 180 7.02 5.14 8.96
C THR A 180 6.09 3.99 8.58
N TRP A 181 5.94 2.97 9.44
CA TRP A 181 4.99 1.87 9.22
C TRP A 181 3.56 2.37 9.13
N ALA A 182 3.14 3.22 10.06
CA ALA A 182 1.80 3.79 10.06
C ALA A 182 1.53 4.59 8.78
N ALA A 183 2.48 5.45 8.40
CA ALA A 183 2.39 6.22 7.16
C ALA A 183 2.33 5.30 5.93
N LEU A 184 3.14 4.23 5.87
CA LEU A 184 3.12 3.26 4.77
C LEU A 184 1.77 2.53 4.66
N PHE A 185 1.22 2.05 5.78
CA PHE A 185 -0.10 1.42 5.78
C PHE A 185 -1.22 2.39 5.39
N ASN A 186 -1.13 3.67 5.77
CA ASN A 186 -2.11 4.68 5.36
C ASN A 186 -1.95 5.06 3.88
N ALA A 187 -0.71 5.23 3.40
CA ALA A 187 -0.38 5.64 2.04
C ALA A 187 -0.62 4.54 1.00
N ALA A 188 -0.47 3.26 1.37
CA ALA A 188 -0.71 2.12 0.48
C ALA A 188 -2.21 1.90 0.15
N ALA A 189 -3.05 2.94 0.27
CA ALA A 189 -4.52 2.92 0.17
C ALA A 189 -5.11 2.69 -1.24
N GLY A 190 -4.33 2.19 -2.19
CA GLY A 190 -4.86 1.74 -3.47
C GLY A 190 -4.40 2.62 -4.62
N GLY A 191 -4.07 1.92 -5.70
CA GLY A 191 -3.11 2.38 -6.69
C GLY A 191 -1.73 1.85 -6.35
N GLY A 192 -1.58 0.52 -6.29
CA GLY A 192 -0.34 0.02 -6.88
C GLY A 192 -0.28 0.61 -8.29
N GLY A 193 0.87 1.12 -8.71
CA GLY A 193 1.19 1.19 -10.13
C GLY A 193 1.19 -0.23 -10.67
N GLY A 194 0.00 -0.84 -10.76
CA GLY A 194 -0.22 -2.07 -11.47
C GLY A 194 0.08 -1.81 -12.92
N ASN A 195 0.49 -2.84 -13.62
CA ASN A 195 0.65 -2.77 -15.06
C ASN A 195 -0.73 -2.48 -15.70
N CYS A 196 -1.03 -1.20 -15.93
CA CYS A 196 -2.26 -0.81 -16.60
C CYS A 196 -2.25 -1.22 -18.08
N ASP A 197 -1.12 -1.70 -18.63
CA ASP A 197 -1.06 -2.28 -19.98
C ASP A 197 -1.89 -3.56 -20.11
N ALA A 198 -2.21 -4.23 -19.00
CA ALA A 198 -3.05 -5.43 -18.99
C ALA A 198 -4.56 -5.12 -18.96
N VAL A 199 -4.95 -3.87 -18.70
CA VAL A 199 -6.37 -3.48 -18.69
C VAL A 199 -6.83 -3.36 -20.14
N SER A 200 -7.83 -4.15 -20.52
CA SER A 200 -8.38 -4.14 -21.86
C SER A 200 -9.90 -4.27 -21.81
N GLY A 201 -10.57 -3.58 -22.74
CA GLY A 201 -12.04 -3.54 -22.78
C GLY A 201 -12.68 -2.69 -21.68
N GLY A 202 -14.00 -2.55 -21.75
CA GLY A 202 -14.75 -1.80 -20.75
C GLY A 202 -14.75 -2.50 -19.39
N VAL A 203 -14.37 -1.77 -18.34
CA VAL A 203 -14.34 -2.29 -16.97
C VAL A 203 -15.61 -1.88 -16.20
N PRO A 204 -16.10 -2.71 -15.27
CA PRO A 204 -17.21 -2.36 -14.40
C PRO A 204 -16.82 -1.28 -13.38
N LEU A 205 -17.82 -0.58 -12.82
CA LEU A 205 -17.63 0.44 -11.79
C LEU A 205 -16.81 -0.08 -10.59
N SER A 206 -16.96 -1.36 -10.25
CA SER A 206 -16.23 -2.03 -9.15
C SER A 206 -14.72 -2.07 -9.34
N GLU A 207 -14.21 -1.93 -10.57
CA GLU A 207 -12.77 -1.88 -10.87
C GLU A 207 -12.22 -0.46 -10.89
N THR A 208 -13.06 0.53 -10.55
CA THR A 208 -12.73 1.96 -10.55
C THR A 208 -12.87 2.57 -9.16
N ALA A 209 -12.16 3.66 -8.93
CA ALA A 209 -12.20 4.41 -7.69
C ALA A 209 -12.11 5.92 -7.95
N LEU A 210 -12.59 6.71 -7.01
CA LEU A 210 -12.46 8.17 -7.04
C LEU A 210 -11.11 8.58 -6.45
N ALA A 211 -10.38 9.38 -7.20
CA ALA A 211 -9.25 10.14 -6.68
C ALA A 211 -9.73 11.20 -5.67
N THR A 212 -8.79 11.79 -4.92
CA THR A 212 -9.06 12.78 -3.87
C THR A 212 -9.85 14.00 -4.34
N ASN A 213 -9.72 14.38 -5.61
CA ASN A 213 -10.48 15.46 -6.25
C ASN A 213 -11.74 14.99 -7.01
N GLY A 214 -12.16 13.73 -6.83
CA GLY A 214 -13.36 13.17 -7.46
C GLY A 214 -13.18 12.63 -8.88
N ILE A 215 -11.97 12.59 -9.42
CA ILE A 215 -11.72 11.96 -10.73
C ILE A 215 -11.81 10.44 -10.60
N ARG A 216 -12.77 9.81 -11.28
CA ARG A 216 -12.92 8.35 -11.28
C ARG A 216 -12.01 7.70 -12.32
N VAL A 217 -11.08 6.87 -11.87
CA VAL A 217 -10.15 6.11 -12.73
C VAL A 217 -10.15 4.64 -12.33
N HIS A 218 -9.56 3.80 -13.18
CA HIS A 218 -9.28 2.41 -12.83
C HIS A 218 -8.40 2.35 -11.58
N THR A 219 -8.60 1.33 -10.76
CA THR A 219 -7.85 1.15 -9.50
C THR A 219 -6.33 1.05 -9.71
N CYS A 220 -5.85 0.54 -10.85
CA CYS A 220 -4.42 0.53 -11.19
C CYS A 220 -3.83 1.94 -11.42
N PHE A 221 -4.67 2.92 -11.81
CA PHE A 221 -4.23 4.27 -12.12
C PHE A 221 -4.41 5.24 -10.94
N LEU A 222 -5.21 4.83 -9.93
CA LEU A 222 -5.68 5.67 -8.83
C LEU A 222 -4.58 6.41 -8.08
N SER A 223 -3.49 5.75 -7.70
CA SER A 223 -2.42 6.40 -6.93
C SER A 223 -1.67 7.43 -7.74
N ARG A 224 -1.45 7.17 -9.03
CA ARG A 224 -0.78 8.10 -9.93
C ARG A 224 -1.65 9.33 -10.12
N THR A 225 -2.96 9.14 -10.26
CA THR A 225 -3.93 10.24 -10.27
C THR A 225 -3.90 11.02 -8.96
N ASN A 226 -3.94 10.37 -7.80
CA ASN A 226 -3.87 11.04 -6.50
C ASN A 226 -2.56 11.84 -6.32
N ALA A 227 -1.43 11.26 -6.71
CA ALA A 227 -0.12 11.92 -6.63
C ALA A 227 -0.02 13.11 -7.58
N MET A 228 -0.55 12.98 -8.80
CA MET A 228 -0.60 14.09 -9.77
C MET A 228 -1.49 15.23 -9.26
N VAL A 229 -2.65 14.90 -8.71
CA VAL A 229 -3.59 15.87 -8.12
C VAL A 229 -2.96 16.61 -6.94
N ALA A 230 -2.25 15.90 -6.06
CA ALA A 230 -1.55 16.50 -4.93
C ALA A 230 -0.40 17.43 -5.39
N ALA A 231 0.39 17.00 -6.37
CA ALA A 231 1.48 17.81 -6.92
C ALA A 231 0.95 19.08 -7.61
N ALA A 232 -0.11 18.97 -8.41
CA ALA A 232 -0.75 20.13 -9.01
C ALA A 232 -1.23 21.11 -7.95
N ALA A 233 -1.89 20.62 -6.89
CA ALA A 233 -2.36 21.46 -5.80
C ALA A 233 -1.22 22.16 -5.05
N ALA A 234 -0.08 21.49 -4.86
CA ALA A 234 1.13 22.10 -4.27
C ALA A 234 1.68 23.25 -5.11
N ASP A 235 1.52 23.18 -6.43
CA ASP A 235 1.88 24.23 -7.38
C ASP A 235 0.76 25.27 -7.61
N GLY A 236 -0.32 25.22 -6.82
CA GLY A 236 -1.47 26.13 -6.94
C GLY A 236 -2.37 25.85 -8.14
N VAL A 237 -2.24 24.69 -8.79
CA VAL A 237 -3.04 24.25 -9.93
C VAL A 237 -4.14 23.29 -9.47
N THR A 238 -5.39 23.63 -9.73
CA THR A 238 -6.52 22.73 -9.45
C THR A 238 -6.86 21.90 -10.68
N LEU A 239 -6.69 20.58 -10.58
CA LEU A 239 -7.13 19.65 -11.61
C LEU A 239 -8.59 19.24 -11.39
N SER A 240 -9.40 19.36 -12.43
CA SER A 240 -10.78 18.86 -12.48
C SER A 240 -11.04 18.17 -13.82
N ALA A 241 -11.91 17.16 -13.82
CA ALA A 241 -12.25 16.40 -15.02
C ALA A 241 -13.70 16.68 -15.47
N ASN A 242 -13.88 16.89 -16.78
CA ASN A 242 -15.19 16.81 -17.42
C ASN A 242 -15.64 15.35 -17.55
N SER A 243 -14.69 14.44 -17.77
CA SER A 243 -14.95 13.02 -17.87
C SER A 243 -13.69 12.21 -17.56
N ALA A 244 -13.84 10.98 -17.08
CA ALA A 244 -12.70 10.10 -16.78
C ALA A 244 -13.05 8.64 -17.06
N TRP A 245 -13.88 8.01 -16.24
CA TRP A 245 -14.45 6.70 -16.55
C TRP A 245 -15.90 6.83 -17.04
N ARG A 246 -16.25 5.99 -18.02
CA ARG A 246 -17.63 5.74 -18.45
C ARG A 246 -17.77 4.27 -18.81
N SER A 247 -18.89 3.66 -18.47
CA SER A 247 -19.15 2.27 -18.82
C SER A 247 -19.30 2.09 -20.34
N ARG A 248 -19.12 0.86 -20.82
CA ARG A 248 -19.35 0.51 -22.22
C ARG A 248 -20.80 0.76 -22.65
N ASP A 249 -21.75 0.52 -21.76
CA ASP A 249 -23.17 0.77 -22.02
C ASP A 249 -23.45 2.26 -22.20
N GLU A 250 -22.84 3.12 -21.39
CA GLU A 250 -22.92 4.58 -21.56
C GLU A 250 -22.28 5.02 -22.88
N GLN A 251 -21.17 4.43 -23.29
CA GLN A 251 -20.54 4.74 -24.59
C GLN A 251 -21.44 4.31 -25.77
N ILE A 252 -22.09 3.14 -25.68
CA ILE A 252 -23.08 2.68 -26.65
C ILE A 252 -24.28 3.64 -26.69
N ALA A 253 -24.74 4.12 -25.54
CA ALA A 253 -25.83 5.10 -25.47
C ALA A 253 -25.44 6.43 -26.13
N LEU A 254 -24.22 6.93 -25.87
CA LEU A 254 -23.68 8.15 -26.51
C LEU A 254 -23.56 8.00 -28.02
N ARG A 255 -23.15 6.82 -28.50
CA ARG A 255 -23.15 6.50 -29.94
C ARG A 255 -24.54 6.55 -30.54
N ARG A 256 -25.53 5.91 -29.89
CA ARG A 256 -26.93 5.94 -30.34
C ARG A 256 -27.44 7.37 -30.48
N GLN A 257 -27.08 8.24 -29.54
CA GLN A 257 -27.48 9.64 -29.53
C GLN A 257 -26.76 10.48 -30.59
N ASN A 258 -25.44 10.39 -30.69
CA ASN A 258 -24.63 11.32 -31.48
C ASN A 258 -24.37 10.84 -32.91
N CYS A 259 -24.48 9.53 -33.16
CA CYS A 259 -24.16 8.89 -34.43
C CYS A 259 -25.39 8.31 -35.13
N GLY A 260 -26.39 7.83 -34.37
CA GLY A 260 -27.60 7.18 -34.89
C GLY A 260 -27.83 5.78 -34.30
N PRO A 261 -29.00 5.18 -34.51
CA PRO A 261 -29.44 3.99 -33.77
C PRO A 261 -28.99 2.65 -34.35
N THR A 262 -28.43 2.61 -35.56
CA THR A 262 -28.09 1.35 -36.23
C THR A 262 -26.77 0.76 -35.74
N ASP A 263 -26.55 -0.54 -35.94
CA ASP A 263 -25.28 -1.18 -35.61
C ASP A 263 -24.09 -0.54 -36.34
N TYR A 264 -24.32 -0.07 -37.58
CA TYR A 264 -23.32 0.71 -38.31
C TYR A 264 -22.98 2.00 -37.55
N ASP A 265 -23.98 2.75 -37.10
CA ASP A 265 -23.78 4.00 -36.36
C ASP A 265 -23.03 3.76 -35.04
N ILE A 266 -23.31 2.64 -34.37
CA ILE A 266 -22.77 2.34 -33.05
C ILE A 266 -21.35 1.77 -33.11
N TYR A 267 -21.09 0.82 -34.00
CA TYR A 267 -19.84 0.03 -33.96
C TYR A 267 -18.87 0.32 -35.11
N THR A 268 -19.33 0.96 -36.19
CA THR A 268 -18.53 1.09 -37.43
C THR A 268 -18.32 2.54 -37.87
N LYS A 269 -19.30 3.43 -37.64
CA LYS A 269 -19.23 4.83 -38.09
C LYS A 269 -18.00 5.53 -37.50
N PRO A 270 -17.17 6.20 -38.33
CA PRO A 270 -16.02 6.96 -37.86
C PRO A 270 -16.44 8.04 -36.86
N SER A 271 -15.71 8.18 -35.75
CA SER A 271 -16.07 9.09 -34.65
C SER A 271 -16.30 10.53 -35.11
N GLY A 272 -15.51 11.03 -36.07
CA GLY A 272 -15.65 12.38 -36.61
C GLY A 272 -16.91 12.62 -37.47
N GLN A 273 -17.68 11.58 -37.79
CA GLN A 273 -18.98 11.70 -38.48
C GLN A 273 -20.16 11.72 -37.50
N CYS A 274 -19.91 11.67 -36.20
CA CYS A 274 -20.91 11.88 -35.15
C CYS A 274 -20.93 13.36 -34.73
N SER A 275 -22.06 13.80 -34.17
CA SER A 275 -22.21 15.17 -33.68
C SER A 275 -22.70 15.19 -32.22
N PRO A 276 -21.85 15.56 -31.24
CA PRO A 276 -20.39 15.76 -31.35
C PRO A 276 -19.65 14.45 -31.67
N PRO A 277 -18.35 14.51 -32.02
CA PRO A 277 -17.54 13.32 -32.25
C PRO A 277 -17.56 12.35 -31.05
N THR A 278 -17.80 11.06 -31.32
CA THR A 278 -17.97 10.04 -30.26
C THR A 278 -17.18 8.78 -30.59
N ALA A 279 -16.29 8.35 -29.69
CA ALA A 279 -15.43 7.16 -29.86
C ALA A 279 -16.21 5.85 -30.06
N ILE A 280 -15.65 4.88 -30.80
CA ILE A 280 -16.24 3.54 -31.00
C ILE A 280 -16.18 2.79 -29.66
N PRO A 281 -17.24 2.10 -29.21
CA PRO A 281 -17.19 1.29 -28.00
C PRO A 281 -16.04 0.29 -28.04
N GLY A 282 -15.26 0.22 -26.96
CA GLY A 282 -14.05 -0.60 -26.85
C GLY A 282 -12.76 0.01 -27.44
N THR A 283 -12.83 1.21 -28.05
CA THR A 283 -11.63 1.90 -28.57
C THR A 283 -11.13 3.03 -27.68
N SER A 284 -11.92 3.41 -26.67
CA SER A 284 -11.62 4.52 -25.77
C SER A 284 -11.09 4.03 -24.43
N ASN A 285 -10.00 4.65 -23.97
CA ASN A 285 -9.48 4.43 -22.63
C ASN A 285 -10.39 4.95 -21.50
N HIS A 286 -11.46 5.68 -21.82
CA HIS A 286 -12.46 6.03 -20.80
C HIS A 286 -13.23 4.79 -20.32
N GLU A 287 -13.44 3.80 -21.20
CA GLU A 287 -14.12 2.55 -20.82
C GLU A 287 -13.25 1.67 -19.92
N THR A 288 -11.93 1.78 -20.04
CA THR A 288 -10.96 1.09 -19.17
C THR A 288 -10.69 1.87 -17.88
N GLY A 289 -11.15 3.12 -17.77
CA GLY A 289 -10.82 4.02 -16.65
C GLY A 289 -9.38 4.53 -16.69
N LEU A 290 -8.71 4.47 -17.84
CA LEU A 290 -7.33 4.87 -18.05
C LEU A 290 -7.17 6.21 -18.79
N ALA A 291 -8.25 6.98 -18.92
CA ALA A 291 -8.26 8.31 -19.53
C ALA A 291 -8.97 9.33 -18.66
N VAL A 292 -8.58 10.59 -18.82
CA VAL A 292 -9.17 11.75 -18.17
C VAL A 292 -9.23 12.92 -19.16
N ASP A 293 -10.42 13.52 -19.27
CA ASP A 293 -10.70 14.74 -20.00
C ASP A 293 -10.71 15.90 -19.01
N PHE A 294 -9.63 16.67 -18.92
CA PHE A 294 -9.51 17.75 -17.95
C PHE A 294 -10.32 18.99 -18.36
N ALA A 295 -11.10 19.54 -17.42
CA ALA A 295 -12.11 20.58 -17.67
C ALA A 295 -11.54 21.94 -18.10
N ASN A 296 -10.25 22.21 -17.82
CA ASN A 296 -9.59 23.51 -18.03
C ASN A 296 -8.23 23.39 -18.72
N ALA A 297 -8.02 22.32 -19.49
CA ALA A 297 -6.76 22.04 -20.18
C ALA A 297 -6.72 22.60 -21.62
N GLN A 298 -7.18 23.85 -21.82
CA GLN A 298 -7.01 24.54 -23.10
C GLN A 298 -5.53 24.81 -23.38
N VAL A 299 -5.12 24.74 -24.66
CA VAL A 299 -3.75 25.01 -25.10
C VAL A 299 -3.29 26.39 -24.59
N GLY A 300 -2.12 26.43 -23.93
CA GLY A 300 -1.53 27.64 -23.39
C GLY A 300 -2.06 28.07 -22.01
N GLY A 301 -3.10 27.42 -21.49
CA GLY A 301 -3.63 27.67 -20.14
C GLY A 301 -2.77 27.05 -19.03
N ALA A 302 -2.94 27.53 -17.79
CA ALA A 302 -2.14 27.09 -16.64
C ALA A 302 -2.19 25.58 -16.41
N VAL A 303 -3.39 24.97 -16.47
CA VAL A 303 -3.56 23.51 -16.31
C VAL A 303 -2.89 22.73 -17.45
N ASN A 304 -3.05 23.17 -18.71
CA ASN A 304 -2.43 22.48 -19.84
C ASN A 304 -0.90 22.56 -19.78
N ASN A 305 -0.35 23.73 -19.46
CA ASN A 305 1.09 23.91 -19.32
C ASN A 305 1.65 23.06 -18.17
N TRP A 306 0.95 23.03 -17.04
CA TRP A 306 1.34 22.20 -15.90
C TRP A 306 1.32 20.71 -16.24
N LEU A 307 0.24 20.22 -16.86
CA LEU A 307 0.14 18.81 -17.28
C LEU A 307 1.24 18.45 -18.28
N ARG A 308 1.54 19.31 -19.26
CA ARG A 308 2.64 19.08 -20.22
C ARG A 308 4.01 18.98 -19.56
N ALA A 309 4.25 19.70 -18.49
CA ALA A 309 5.51 19.66 -17.77
C ALA A 309 5.62 18.47 -16.80
N HIS A 310 4.52 17.99 -16.22
CA HIS A 310 4.58 17.08 -15.06
C HIS A 310 3.84 15.76 -15.23
N ALA A 311 2.81 15.67 -16.06
CA ALA A 311 1.89 14.52 -16.10
C ALA A 311 2.57 13.21 -16.51
N ALA A 312 3.65 13.28 -17.31
CA ALA A 312 4.44 12.11 -17.71
C ALA A 312 5.06 11.36 -16.52
N ALA A 313 5.42 12.06 -15.43
CA ALA A 313 5.92 11.45 -14.20
C ALA A 313 4.87 10.55 -13.52
N TYR A 314 3.60 10.74 -13.87
CA TYR A 314 2.46 9.99 -13.36
C TYR A 314 1.87 9.04 -14.41
N HIS A 315 2.60 8.75 -15.49
CA HIS A 315 2.15 7.91 -16.62
C HIS A 315 0.89 8.44 -17.32
N TYR A 316 0.72 9.76 -17.35
CA TYR A 316 -0.26 10.39 -18.22
C TYR A 316 0.43 10.88 -19.49
N SER A 317 -0.06 10.42 -20.63
CA SER A 317 0.34 10.84 -21.97
C SER A 317 -0.80 11.61 -22.63
N ASN A 318 -0.50 12.76 -23.21
CA ASN A 318 -1.49 13.55 -23.95
C ASN A 318 -1.73 12.95 -25.33
N LEU A 319 -2.99 12.88 -25.75
CA LEU A 319 -3.34 12.65 -27.15
C LEU A 319 -3.07 13.95 -27.94
N PRO A 320 -2.16 13.96 -28.94
CA PRO A 320 -1.74 15.22 -29.57
C PRO A 320 -2.86 16.00 -30.27
N SER A 321 -3.90 15.31 -30.75
CA SER A 321 -5.08 15.94 -31.37
C SER A 321 -6.03 16.59 -30.37
N GLU A 322 -5.92 16.28 -29.08
CA GLU A 322 -6.84 16.71 -28.03
C GLU A 322 -6.07 17.19 -26.79
N SER A 323 -5.87 18.50 -26.65
CA SER A 323 -5.05 19.07 -25.56
C SER A 323 -5.56 18.77 -24.14
N TRP A 324 -6.85 18.46 -24.03
CA TRP A 324 -7.55 18.15 -22.79
C TRP A 324 -7.59 16.67 -22.46
N HIS A 325 -7.26 15.79 -23.41
CA HIS A 325 -7.33 14.35 -23.25
C HIS A 325 -5.97 13.78 -22.82
N TRP A 326 -5.95 13.11 -21.68
CA TRP A 326 -4.76 12.50 -21.12
C TRP A 326 -5.07 11.08 -20.66
N SER A 327 -4.25 10.14 -21.09
CA SER A 327 -4.48 8.73 -20.80
C SER A 327 -3.18 7.98 -20.56
N TRP A 328 -3.29 6.75 -20.08
CA TRP A 328 -2.14 5.88 -19.78
C TRP A 328 -1.15 5.76 -20.97
N ASN A 329 -1.67 5.64 -22.19
CA ASN A 329 -0.88 5.39 -23.40
C ASN A 329 -1.08 6.46 -24.49
N GLY A 330 -1.77 7.56 -24.19
CA GLY A 330 -2.00 8.67 -25.13
C GLY A 330 -3.02 8.36 -26.22
N ARG A 331 -3.89 7.36 -26.01
CA ARG A 331 -5.03 7.01 -26.85
C ARG A 331 -6.36 7.29 -26.19
#